data_AF-A0A450TMS1-F1
#
_entry.id   AF-A0A450TMS1-F1
#
_cell.length_a   1.000
_cell.length_b   1.000
_cell.length_c   1.000
_cell.angle_alpha   90.00
_cell.angle_beta   90.00
_cell.angle_gamma   90.00
#
_symmetry.space_group_name_H-M   'P 1'
#
loop_
_entity.id
_entity.type
_entity.pdbx_description
1 polymer ?
#
loop_
_entity_poly.entity_id
_entity_poly.type
_entity_poly.pdbx_seq_one_letter_code
_entity_poly.pdbx_strand_id
1 'polypeptide(L)'
;MLIGMNVVEVADEDFCPKWKIRHADLAAWCAGKGHPYPLPPLPNEASPLTTDAGLRETLASREEELEQSKSKAGKLQAEIARLHGELNSKNGEIEKLNADAPPSERSEKTYLNIIGGLVALMLGKSGVGKKPSVFRTQEVIIGKLLDDYESIKGISKSNLDTIMAKANDTLKCSLPKRQSAGNHDERVRP
;
A
#
# COMPACT_ATOMS: atom_id res chain seq x y z
N MET A 1 21.69 -27.85 27.51
CA MET A 1 21.52 -29.05 28.36
C MET A 1 21.09 -28.54 29.74
N LEU A 2 19.89 -28.96 30.18
CA LEU A 2 19.41 -29.06 31.57
C LEU A 2 19.57 -27.88 32.55
N ILE A 3 18.47 -27.11 32.67
CA ILE A 3 17.66 -26.78 33.87
C ILE A 3 18.34 -26.91 35.26
N GLY A 4 18.29 -25.84 36.07
CA GLY A 4 18.40 -25.97 37.52
C GLY A 4 18.41 -24.68 38.33
N MET A 5 17.28 -24.42 38.99
CA MET A 5 17.12 -23.70 40.27
C MET A 5 16.93 -22.17 40.28
N ASN A 6 15.65 -21.84 40.53
CA ASN A 6 15.12 -20.64 41.14
C ASN A 6 15.97 -20.06 42.27
N VAL A 7 16.20 -18.75 42.22
CA VAL A 7 16.09 -17.89 43.39
C VAL A 7 15.26 -16.69 42.95
N VAL A 8 13.99 -16.68 43.38
CA VAL A 8 13.18 -15.46 43.41
C VAL A 8 13.73 -14.66 44.59
N GLU A 9 14.59 -13.69 44.33
CA GLU A 9 14.84 -12.63 45.30
C GLU A 9 13.60 -11.72 45.31
N VAL A 10 12.73 -11.96 46.29
CA VAL A 10 11.77 -10.98 46.75
C VAL A 10 12.57 -9.91 47.50
N ALA A 11 12.89 -8.82 46.82
CA ALA A 11 13.20 -7.52 47.43
C ALA A 11 12.00 -6.63 47.09
N ASP A 12 11.33 -5.91 47.99
CA ASP A 12 11.73 -5.36 49.28
C ASP A 12 10.39 -5.01 49.98
N GLU A 13 9.94 -5.84 50.93
CA GLU A 13 8.83 -5.50 51.83
C GLU A 13 9.41 -4.67 52.99
N ASP A 14 8.72 -3.61 53.42
CA ASP A 14 8.97 -2.81 54.63
C ASP A 14 9.72 -1.45 54.52
N PHE A 15 9.58 -0.69 53.43
CA PHE A 15 9.78 0.77 53.52
C PHE A 15 8.54 1.50 54.05
N CYS A 16 8.15 1.20 55.28
CA CYS A 16 7.11 1.94 55.99
C CYS A 16 7.71 2.45 57.30
N PRO A 17 8.38 3.63 57.33
CA PRO A 17 8.86 4.19 58.57
C PRO A 17 7.64 4.42 59.49
N LYS A 18 7.55 3.67 60.60
CA LYS A 18 6.51 3.82 61.63
C LYS A 18 6.76 5.08 62.46
N TRP A 19 6.74 6.26 61.85
CA TRP A 19 6.74 7.51 62.60
C TRP A 19 5.31 7.73 63.12
N LYS A 20 5.15 7.64 64.45
CA LYS A 20 3.89 7.97 65.11
C LYS A 20 3.98 9.41 65.61
N ILE A 21 3.22 10.31 65.00
CA ILE A 21 3.03 11.65 65.57
C ILE A 21 2.14 11.50 66.80
N ARG A 22 2.58 12.00 67.96
CA ARG A 22 1.69 12.06 69.13
C ARG A 22 0.70 13.20 68.94
N HIS A 23 -0.54 13.01 69.39
CA HIS A 23 -1.58 14.05 69.34
C HIS A 23 -1.13 15.37 70.00
N ALA A 24 -0.29 15.29 71.04
CA ALA A 24 0.29 16.47 71.68
C ALA A 24 1.26 17.25 70.76
N ASP A 25 2.10 16.54 69.99
CA ASP A 25 3.05 17.18 69.07
C ASP A 25 2.30 17.82 67.88
N LEU A 26 1.24 17.16 67.39
CA LEU A 26 0.37 17.70 66.35
C LEU A 26 -0.41 18.94 66.84
N ALA A 27 -0.94 18.90 68.05
CA ALA A 27 -1.64 20.04 68.65
C ALA A 27 -0.72 21.26 68.82
N ALA A 28 0.53 21.05 69.25
CA ALA A 28 1.53 22.10 69.37
C ALA A 28 1.91 22.71 68.00
N TRP A 29 2.05 21.87 66.97
CA TRP A 29 2.28 22.35 65.61
C TRP A 29 1.08 23.16 65.07
N CYS A 30 -0.15 22.68 65.28
CA CYS A 30 -1.37 23.39 64.91
C CYS A 30 -1.44 24.76 65.61
N ALA A 31 -1.18 24.81 66.92
CA ALA A 31 -1.14 26.06 67.68
C ALA A 31 -0.05 27.02 67.15
N GLY A 32 1.13 26.52 66.83
CA GLY A 32 2.23 27.31 66.26
C GLY A 32 1.97 27.81 64.83
N LYS A 33 1.06 27.17 64.09
CA LYS A 33 0.65 27.57 62.73
C LYS A 33 -0.69 28.31 62.69
N GLY A 34 -1.34 28.52 63.84
CA GLY A 34 -2.65 29.16 63.91
C GLY A 34 -3.78 28.31 63.32
N HIS A 35 -3.61 26.99 63.26
CA HIS A 35 -4.65 26.06 62.81
C HIS A 35 -5.49 25.55 64.00
N PRO A 36 -6.81 25.37 63.82
CA PRO A 36 -7.67 24.77 64.84
C PRO A 36 -7.29 23.31 65.09
N TYR A 37 -7.31 22.89 66.36
CA TYR A 37 -7.11 21.50 66.78
C TYR A 37 -8.24 21.07 67.73
N PRO A 38 -8.88 19.91 67.52
CA PRO A 38 -8.65 18.94 66.44
C PRO A 38 -8.94 19.52 65.05
N LEU A 39 -8.24 19.01 64.03
CA LEU A 39 -8.38 19.49 62.65
C LEU A 39 -9.83 19.28 62.18
N PRO A 40 -10.45 20.28 61.51
CA PRO A 40 -11.79 20.12 60.95
C PRO A 40 -11.80 19.00 59.90
N PRO A 41 -12.91 18.28 59.75
CA PRO A 41 -13.06 17.28 58.69
C PRO A 41 -12.83 17.93 57.33
N LEU A 42 -12.18 17.19 56.42
CA LEU A 42 -11.82 17.71 55.10
C LEU A 42 -13.09 18.13 54.32
N PRO A 43 -13.10 19.29 53.63
CA PRO A 43 -14.32 19.87 53.07
C PRO A 43 -15.02 19.08 51.95
N ASN A 44 -14.43 17.98 51.45
CA ASN A 44 -14.92 17.23 50.27
C ASN A 44 -14.77 15.71 50.39
N GLU A 45 -14.66 15.19 51.61
CA GLU A 45 -14.94 13.77 51.84
C GLU A 45 -16.46 13.60 51.81
N ALA A 46 -17.06 13.53 50.62
CA ALA A 46 -18.25 12.68 50.48
C ALA A 46 -17.84 11.39 51.17
N SER A 47 -18.52 11.00 52.26
CA SER A 47 -18.11 9.88 53.12
C SER A 47 -17.45 8.86 52.23
N PRO A 48 -16.14 8.56 52.37
CA PRO A 48 -15.55 7.48 51.61
C PRO A 48 -16.54 6.33 51.78
N LEU A 49 -16.86 5.63 50.70
CA LEU A 49 -17.77 4.51 50.78
C LEU A 49 -17.04 3.44 51.62
N THR A 50 -17.00 3.63 52.94
CA THR A 50 -16.18 2.93 53.92
C THR A 50 -16.84 1.63 54.32
N THR A 51 -18.07 1.42 53.88
CA THR A 51 -18.80 0.18 54.05
C THR A 51 -18.41 -0.75 52.90
N ASP A 52 -17.88 -1.93 53.26
CA ASP A 52 -17.52 -3.04 52.36
C ASP A 52 -18.56 -3.28 51.24
N ALA A 53 -19.85 -3.13 51.56
CA ALA A 53 -20.95 -3.28 50.62
C ALA A 53 -20.90 -2.32 49.42
N GLY A 54 -20.56 -1.04 49.63
CA GLY A 54 -20.57 -0.06 48.53
C GLY A 54 -19.33 -0.15 47.63
N LEU A 55 -18.19 -0.55 48.20
CA LEU A 55 -17.01 -0.90 47.40
C LEU A 55 -17.28 -2.12 46.51
N ARG A 56 -18.02 -3.11 47.01
CA ARG A 56 -18.43 -4.28 46.22
C ARG A 56 -19.38 -3.93 45.09
N GLU A 57 -20.36 -3.07 45.34
CA GLU A 57 -21.29 -2.60 44.31
C GLU A 57 -20.58 -1.83 43.19
N THR A 58 -19.67 -0.93 43.55
CA THR A 58 -18.88 -0.18 42.56
C THR A 58 -17.93 -1.08 41.76
N LEU A 59 -17.28 -2.07 42.40
CA LEU A 59 -16.46 -3.06 41.70
C LEU A 59 -17.28 -3.87 40.70
N ALA A 60 -18.46 -4.38 41.11
CA ALA A 60 -19.34 -5.14 40.23
C ALA A 60 -19.79 -4.31 39.01
N SER A 61 -20.14 -3.04 39.21
CA SER A 61 -20.51 -2.13 38.12
C SER A 61 -19.34 -1.90 37.14
N ARG A 62 -18.12 -1.74 37.65
CA ARG A 62 -16.91 -1.56 36.81
C ARG A 62 -16.51 -2.82 36.07
N GLU A 63 -16.69 -3.99 36.66
CA GLU A 63 -16.48 -5.27 35.99
C GLU A 63 -17.47 -5.46 34.84
N GLU A 64 -18.73 -5.09 35.03
CA GLU A 64 -19.73 -5.11 33.95
C GLU A 64 -19.35 -4.17 32.80
N GLU A 65 -18.97 -2.92 33.11
CA GLU A 65 -18.52 -1.95 32.10
C GLU A 65 -17.29 -2.47 31.32
N LEU A 66 -16.34 -3.09 32.02
CA LEU A 66 -15.15 -3.67 31.42
C LEU A 66 -15.52 -4.80 30.46
N GLU A 67 -16.45 -5.68 30.87
CA GLU A 67 -16.88 -6.81 30.05
C GLU A 67 -17.68 -6.35 28.83
N GLN A 68 -18.55 -5.36 28.99
CA GLN A 68 -19.26 -4.73 27.89
C GLN A 68 -18.28 -4.07 26.89
N SER A 69 -17.24 -3.39 27.38
CA SER A 69 -16.21 -2.76 26.55
C SER A 69 -15.38 -3.79 25.78
N LYS A 70 -14.94 -4.86 26.46
CA LYS A 70 -14.23 -5.99 25.83
C LYS A 70 -15.08 -6.67 24.76
N SER A 71 -16.36 -6.90 25.03
CA SER A 71 -17.29 -7.48 24.06
C SER A 71 -17.42 -6.61 22.80
N LYS A 72 -17.54 -5.28 22.96
CA LYS A 72 -17.58 -4.33 21.84
C LYS A 72 -16.27 -4.33 21.05
N ALA A 73 -15.13 -4.31 21.75
CA ALA A 73 -13.82 -4.36 21.11
C ALA A 73 -13.64 -5.65 20.29
N GLY A 74 -14.05 -6.80 20.83
CA GLY A 74 -14.03 -8.08 20.12
C GLY A 74 -14.91 -8.08 18.86
N LYS A 75 -16.12 -7.50 18.94
CA LYS A 75 -17.02 -7.37 17.77
C LYS A 75 -16.40 -6.49 16.68
N LEU A 76 -15.84 -5.34 17.05
CA LEU A 76 -15.17 -4.45 16.09
C LEU A 76 -13.93 -5.11 15.47
N GLN A 77 -13.15 -5.86 16.26
CA GLN A 77 -11.98 -6.57 15.76
C GLN A 77 -12.37 -7.68 14.78
N ALA A 78 -13.43 -8.42 15.06
CA ALA A 78 -13.98 -9.42 14.13
C ALA A 78 -14.46 -8.78 12.82
N GLU A 79 -15.12 -7.62 12.90
CA GLU A 79 -15.58 -6.89 11.73
C GLU A 79 -14.43 -6.34 10.89
N ILE A 80 -13.38 -5.80 11.52
CA ILE A 80 -12.16 -5.39 10.83
C ILE A 80 -11.52 -6.58 10.11
N ALA A 81 -11.42 -7.74 10.78
CA ALA A 81 -10.87 -8.94 10.15
C ALA A 81 -11.71 -9.41 8.96
N ARG A 82 -13.05 -9.35 9.06
CA ARG A 82 -13.98 -9.68 7.98
C ARG A 82 -13.78 -8.76 6.77
N LEU A 83 -13.81 -7.44 7.01
CA LEU A 83 -13.64 -6.43 5.95
C LEU A 83 -12.27 -6.53 5.27
N HIS A 84 -11.20 -6.77 6.04
CA HIS A 84 -9.88 -7.02 5.45
C HIS A 84 -9.85 -8.28 4.59
N GLY A 85 -10.53 -9.36 5.00
CA GLY A 85 -10.67 -10.57 4.18
C GLY A 85 -11.37 -10.29 2.84
N GLU A 86 -12.47 -9.53 2.87
CA GLU A 86 -13.20 -9.13 1.66
C GLU A 86 -12.39 -8.21 0.75
N LEU A 87 -11.67 -7.23 1.33
CA LEU A 87 -10.79 -6.35 0.58
C LEU A 87 -9.68 -7.16 -0.12
N ASN A 88 -9.04 -8.08 0.60
CA ASN A 88 -8.01 -8.94 0.03
C ASN A 88 -8.55 -9.81 -1.11
N SER A 89 -9.75 -10.37 -0.97
CA SER A 89 -10.39 -11.12 -2.05
C SER A 89 -10.64 -10.24 -3.28
N LYS A 90 -11.24 -9.07 -3.09
CA LYS A 90 -11.52 -8.10 -4.17
C LYS A 90 -10.24 -7.60 -4.83
N ASN A 91 -9.20 -7.33 -4.06
CA ASN A 91 -7.90 -6.94 -4.61
C ASN A 91 -7.30 -8.08 -5.44
N GLY A 92 -7.38 -9.32 -4.98
CA GLY A 92 -6.95 -10.48 -5.76
C GLY A 92 -7.73 -10.66 -7.07
N GLU A 93 -9.03 -10.35 -7.08
CA GLU A 93 -9.84 -10.32 -8.31
C GLU A 93 -9.41 -9.19 -9.25
N ILE A 94 -9.19 -7.98 -8.73
CA ILE A 94 -8.72 -6.83 -9.51
C ILE A 94 -7.34 -7.10 -10.12
N GLU A 95 -6.41 -7.70 -9.37
CA GLU A 95 -5.08 -8.05 -9.87
C GLU A 95 -5.16 -9.06 -11.01
N LYS A 96 -6.01 -10.09 -10.91
CA LYS A 96 -6.25 -11.04 -12.00
C LYS A 96 -6.82 -10.36 -13.23
N LEU A 97 -7.84 -9.52 -13.05
CA LEU A 97 -8.45 -8.77 -14.15
C LEU A 97 -7.45 -7.81 -14.81
N ASN A 98 -6.56 -7.17 -14.05
CA ASN A 98 -5.53 -6.31 -14.59
C ASN A 98 -4.41 -7.07 -15.29
N ALA A 99 -4.06 -8.27 -14.83
CA ALA A 99 -3.07 -9.13 -15.50
C ALA A 99 -3.54 -9.57 -16.89
N ASP A 100 -4.86 -9.80 -17.03
CA ASP A 100 -5.49 -10.18 -18.31
C ASP A 100 -6.06 -8.97 -19.09
N ALA A 101 -5.96 -7.75 -18.54
CA ALA A 101 -6.51 -6.57 -19.18
C ALA A 101 -5.71 -6.22 -20.45
N PRO A 102 -6.38 -5.94 -21.58
CA PRO A 102 -5.71 -5.45 -22.76
C PRO A 102 -5.04 -4.10 -22.47
N PRO A 103 -3.89 -3.78 -23.11
CA PRO A 103 -3.25 -2.49 -22.96
C PRO A 103 -4.23 -1.36 -23.30
N SER A 104 -4.10 -0.22 -22.63
CA SER A 104 -4.94 0.95 -22.92
C SER A 104 -4.86 1.31 -24.41
N GLU A 105 -5.94 1.82 -25.00
CA GLU A 105 -6.00 2.18 -26.43
C GLU A 105 -4.84 3.11 -26.84
N ARG A 106 -4.47 4.04 -25.95
CA ARG A 106 -3.33 4.93 -26.15
C ARG A 106 -2.00 4.17 -26.19
N SER A 107 -1.78 3.25 -25.26
CA SER A 107 -0.58 2.41 -25.21
C SER A 107 -0.49 1.48 -26.42
N GLU A 108 -1.60 0.86 -26.81
CA GLU A 108 -1.69 -0.01 -27.99
C GLU A 108 -1.29 0.76 -29.26
N LYS A 109 -1.85 1.96 -29.46
CA LYS A 109 -1.50 2.82 -30.60
C LYS A 109 -0.02 3.20 -30.59
N THR A 110 0.55 3.51 -29.42
CA THR A 110 1.99 3.78 -29.29
C THR A 110 2.83 2.57 -29.67
N TYR A 111 2.49 1.36 -29.18
CA TYR A 111 3.21 0.14 -29.54
C TYR A 111 3.12 -0.16 -31.04
N LEU A 112 1.93 -0.04 -31.62
CA LEU A 112 1.73 -0.22 -33.06
C LEU A 112 2.54 0.79 -33.88
N ASN A 113 2.62 2.05 -33.45
CA ASN A 113 3.45 3.05 -34.12
C ASN A 113 4.95 2.74 -34.03
N ILE A 114 5.43 2.27 -32.87
CA ILE A 114 6.83 1.84 -32.69
C ILE A 114 7.13 0.64 -33.59
N ILE A 115 6.29 -0.39 -33.57
CA ILE A 115 6.43 -1.60 -34.40
C ILE A 115 6.42 -1.22 -35.88
N GLY A 116 5.46 -0.40 -36.31
CA GLY A 116 5.35 0.06 -37.69
C GLY A 116 6.59 0.85 -38.11
N GLY A 117 7.10 1.71 -37.24
CA GLY A 117 8.33 2.48 -37.47
C GLY A 117 9.56 1.58 -37.63
N LEU A 118 9.70 0.57 -36.77
CA LEU A 118 10.77 -0.43 -36.87
C LEU A 118 10.69 -1.23 -38.16
N VAL A 119 9.49 -1.70 -38.53
CA VAL A 119 9.27 -2.42 -39.80
C VAL A 119 9.60 -1.52 -40.99
N ALA A 120 9.17 -0.25 -40.98
CA ALA A 120 9.49 0.71 -42.03
C ALA A 120 11.00 1.00 -42.14
N LEU A 121 11.72 1.03 -41.02
CA LEU A 121 13.18 1.17 -41.00
C LEU A 121 13.88 -0.08 -41.55
N MET A 122 13.41 -1.28 -41.18
CA MET A 122 13.96 -2.55 -41.65
C MET A 122 13.71 -2.81 -43.14
N LEU A 123 12.65 -2.24 -43.71
CA LEU A 123 12.29 -2.40 -45.13
C LEU A 123 12.67 -1.18 -45.99
N GLY A 124 12.91 -0.03 -45.37
CA GLY A 124 13.19 1.23 -46.05
C GLY A 124 14.54 1.26 -46.75
N LYS A 125 14.67 2.10 -47.78
CA LYS A 125 15.96 2.51 -48.34
C LYS A 125 16.37 3.81 -47.63
N SER A 126 17.44 3.76 -46.84
CA SER A 126 17.99 4.98 -46.24
C SER A 126 18.38 5.95 -47.37
N GLY A 127 18.06 7.24 -47.22
CA GLY A 127 18.38 8.29 -48.19
C GLY A 127 19.90 8.46 -48.44
N VAL A 128 20.73 7.72 -47.72
CA VAL A 128 22.20 7.71 -47.82
C VAL A 128 22.67 6.35 -48.38
N GLY A 129 22.22 5.99 -49.60
CA GLY A 129 22.83 4.99 -50.50
C GLY A 129 23.01 3.53 -50.02
N LYS A 130 22.84 3.21 -48.74
CA LYS A 130 22.95 1.87 -48.17
C LYS A 130 21.61 1.45 -47.61
N LYS A 131 21.17 0.23 -47.97
CA LYS A 131 20.02 -0.39 -47.31
C LYS A 131 20.36 -0.53 -45.83
N PRO A 132 19.56 0.03 -44.90
CA PRO A 132 19.82 -0.06 -43.46
C PRO A 132 19.69 -1.50 -42.93
N SER A 133 19.15 -2.42 -43.73
CA SER A 133 18.80 -3.78 -43.30
C SER A 133 18.96 -4.80 -44.43
N VAL A 134 19.22 -6.05 -44.03
CA VAL A 134 19.34 -7.23 -44.90
C VAL A 134 17.97 -7.72 -45.38
N PHE A 135 16.90 -7.35 -44.67
CA PHE A 135 15.54 -7.79 -44.96
C PHE A 135 14.95 -7.04 -46.15
N ARG A 136 14.41 -7.79 -47.12
CA ARG A 136 13.82 -7.24 -48.35
C ARG A 136 12.31 -7.07 -48.26
N THR A 137 11.63 -7.94 -47.52
CA THR A 137 10.18 -7.95 -47.39
C THR A 137 9.78 -8.30 -45.97
N GLN A 138 8.54 -7.98 -45.62
CA GLN A 138 7.97 -8.25 -44.31
C GLN A 138 7.91 -9.76 -44.01
N GLU A 139 7.67 -10.58 -45.03
CA GLU A 139 7.61 -12.04 -44.92
C GLU A 139 8.94 -12.64 -44.50
N VAL A 140 10.08 -12.07 -44.93
CA VAL A 140 11.41 -12.54 -44.51
C VAL A 140 11.66 -12.20 -43.04
N ILE A 141 11.16 -11.06 -42.57
CA ILE A 141 11.23 -10.67 -41.15
C ILE A 141 10.40 -11.64 -40.31
N ILE A 142 9.17 -11.94 -40.75
CA ILE A 142 8.27 -12.89 -40.09
C ILE A 142 8.88 -14.28 -40.05
N GLY A 143 9.45 -14.76 -41.17
CA GLY A 143 10.14 -16.04 -41.23
C GLY A 143 11.27 -16.13 -40.20
N LYS A 144 12.14 -15.11 -40.14
CA LYS A 144 13.24 -15.10 -39.17
C LYS A 144 12.76 -15.04 -37.71
N LEU A 145 11.68 -14.31 -37.44
CA LEU A 145 11.07 -14.25 -36.11
C LEU A 145 10.48 -15.60 -35.68
N LEU A 146 9.89 -16.35 -36.61
CA LEU A 146 9.43 -17.71 -36.34
C LEU A 146 10.62 -18.63 -36.09
N ASP A 147 11.64 -18.61 -36.94
CA ASP A 147 12.82 -19.47 -36.79
C ASP A 147 13.54 -19.29 -35.44
N ASP A 148 13.63 -18.04 -34.94
CA ASP A 148 14.36 -17.73 -33.71
C ASP A 148 13.49 -17.76 -32.45
N TYR A 149 12.18 -17.50 -32.56
CA TYR A 149 11.32 -17.20 -31.40
C TYR A 149 9.94 -17.91 -31.40
N GLU A 150 9.73 -18.93 -32.22
CA GLU A 150 8.45 -19.67 -32.30
C GLU A 150 7.97 -20.23 -30.94
N SER A 151 8.88 -20.54 -30.01
CA SER A 151 8.51 -21.06 -28.68
C SER A 151 7.83 -20.01 -27.77
N ILE A 152 7.82 -18.73 -28.16
CA ILE A 152 7.24 -17.65 -27.35
C ILE A 152 5.75 -17.50 -27.69
N LYS A 153 4.91 -17.58 -26.65
CA LYS A 153 3.46 -17.38 -26.78
C LYS A 153 3.15 -16.04 -27.46
N GLY A 154 2.36 -16.09 -28.53
CA GLY A 154 1.97 -14.92 -29.32
C GLY A 154 2.82 -14.68 -30.57
N ILE A 155 3.92 -15.42 -30.76
CA ILE A 155 4.73 -15.38 -31.98
C ILE A 155 4.25 -16.48 -32.94
N SER A 156 3.08 -16.25 -33.56
CA SER A 156 2.55 -17.10 -34.63
C SER A 156 2.50 -16.30 -35.93
N LYS A 157 2.62 -16.99 -37.08
CA LYS A 157 2.60 -16.36 -38.40
C LYS A 157 1.39 -15.43 -38.57
N SER A 158 0.19 -15.95 -38.29
CA SER A 158 -1.07 -15.19 -38.42
C SER A 158 -1.12 -13.97 -37.48
N ASN A 159 -0.57 -14.08 -36.26
CA ASN A 159 -0.55 -12.95 -35.33
C ASN A 159 0.44 -11.87 -35.77
N LEU A 160 1.64 -12.27 -36.20
CA LEU A 160 2.66 -11.34 -36.71
C LEU A 160 2.17 -10.59 -37.96
N ASP A 161 1.55 -11.30 -38.91
CA ASP A 161 0.94 -10.69 -40.10
C ASP A 161 -0.09 -9.61 -39.70
N THR A 162 -1.00 -9.97 -38.79
CA THR A 162 -2.06 -9.07 -38.30
C THR A 162 -1.48 -7.83 -37.60
N ILE A 163 -0.53 -8.03 -36.69
CA ILE A 163 0.09 -6.94 -35.92
C ILE A 163 0.89 -6.01 -36.83
N MET A 164 1.70 -6.54 -37.75
CA MET A 164 2.52 -5.72 -38.63
C MET A 164 1.67 -4.94 -39.65
N ALA A 165 0.57 -5.54 -40.16
CA ALA A 165 -0.38 -4.82 -41.02
C ALA A 165 -1.03 -3.66 -40.26
N LYS A 166 -1.59 -3.93 -39.07
CA LYS A 166 -2.21 -2.91 -38.21
C LYS A 166 -1.22 -1.80 -37.82
N ALA A 167 0.02 -2.18 -37.52
CA ALA A 167 1.10 -1.26 -37.20
C ALA A 167 1.44 -0.33 -38.37
N ASN A 168 1.55 -0.86 -39.58
CA ASN A 168 1.81 -0.07 -40.79
C ASN A 168 0.67 0.92 -41.06
N ASP A 169 -0.59 0.50 -40.90
CA ASP A 169 -1.73 1.38 -41.12
C ASP A 169 -1.84 2.47 -40.05
N THR A 170 -1.61 2.11 -38.78
CA THR A 170 -1.59 3.09 -37.68
C THR A 170 -0.47 4.12 -37.87
N LEU A 171 0.70 3.68 -38.32
CA LEU A 171 1.83 4.55 -38.64
C LEU A 171 1.49 5.50 -39.79
N LYS A 172 0.93 4.99 -40.91
CA LYS A 172 0.49 5.82 -42.05
C LYS A 172 -0.53 6.87 -41.62
N CYS A 173 -1.49 6.50 -40.77
CA CYS A 173 -2.48 7.43 -40.22
C CYS A 173 -1.85 8.47 -39.27
N SER A 174 -0.77 8.12 -38.57
CA SER A 174 -0.08 9.00 -37.62
C SER A 174 0.97 9.90 -38.27
N LEU A 175 1.47 9.55 -39.46
CA LEU A 175 2.41 10.36 -40.22
C LEU A 175 1.67 11.51 -40.93
N PRO A 176 2.20 12.75 -40.88
CA PRO A 176 1.70 13.80 -41.74
C PRO A 176 1.94 13.39 -43.20
N LYS A 177 0.94 13.55 -44.07
CA LYS A 177 1.09 13.35 -45.52
C LYS A 177 2.30 14.16 -45.98
N ARG A 178 3.40 13.50 -46.33
CA ARG A 178 4.55 14.18 -46.95
C ARG A 178 4.01 14.93 -48.16
N GLN A 179 4.07 16.25 -48.14
CA GLN A 179 3.81 17.07 -49.31
C GLN A 179 4.77 16.59 -50.40
N SER A 180 4.20 16.15 -51.51
CA SER A 180 4.89 15.86 -52.76
C SER A 180 5.56 17.14 -53.24
N ALA A 181 6.78 17.41 -52.80
CA ALA A 181 7.69 18.34 -53.46
C ALA A 181 8.09 17.72 -54.80
N GLY A 182 7.23 17.94 -55.80
CA GLY A 182 7.59 17.81 -57.20
C GLY A 182 8.52 18.96 -57.55
N ASN A 183 9.81 18.70 -57.60
CA ASN A 183 10.75 19.52 -58.35
C ASN A 183 10.32 19.47 -59.83
N HIS A 184 9.79 20.57 -60.34
CA HIS A 184 9.95 20.91 -61.76
C HIS A 184 11.05 21.94 -61.85
N ASP A 185 12.24 21.40 -62.06
CA ASP A 185 13.35 22.09 -62.71
C ASP A 185 12.93 22.35 -64.16
N GLU A 186 12.59 23.59 -64.50
CA GLU A 186 12.49 24.00 -65.89
C GLU A 186 13.04 25.43 -66.11
N ARG A 187 14.24 25.44 -66.72
CA ARG A 187 14.76 26.38 -67.72
C ARG A 187 15.04 27.84 -67.34
N VAL A 188 16.35 28.10 -67.20
CA VAL A 188 17.17 28.93 -68.11
C VAL A 188 16.45 30.10 -68.83
N ARG A 189 16.77 31.31 -68.34
CA ARG A 189 17.10 32.61 -69.02
C ARG A 189 16.30 33.08 -70.25
N PRO A 190 16.14 34.40 -70.36
CA PRO A 190 16.92 35.16 -71.35
C PRO A 190 18.10 35.93 -70.74
#